data_AF-A0A099KYS2-F1
#
_entry.id   AF-A0A099KYS2-F1
#
_cell.length_a   1.000
_cell.length_b   1.000
_cell.length_c   1.000
_cell.angle_alpha   90.00
_cell.angle_beta   90.00
_cell.angle_gamma   90.00
#
_symmetry.space_group_name_H-M   'P 1'
#
loop_
_entity.id
_entity.type
_entity.pdbx_description
1 polymer ?
#
loop_
_entity_poly.entity_id
_entity_poly.type
_entity_poly.pdbx_seq_one_letter_code
_entity_poly.pdbx_strand_id
1 'polypeptide(L)'
;MKIAELRNHPFLLLALKDGENEGYFSPELVHKIKHQLVDMSLRIASDNLSIIYADQIRKGCEIVLGITNLGLLELCDNDADKAKELIKTQGIVYCFRAGWAKYAQLKKVSASYFEGVSISSYALGINDTSDIRVMHASLLKESYQSAKLLDVYKSVAASYCANTLLIEDDEDILMFELQRFLNSAIALLLIDSDKKMFTSSLYQEFNTYLISTSKEVLLDKLAACIKKLTEQLSIPTRSYLQEIKLLDFTEFKSIINQQSDTATLIQEILEIPITLAAELHGDFEGGYDFHADDEDDIAYLRPDEQ
;
A
#
# COMPACT_ATOMS: atom_id res chain seq x y z
N MET A 1 -12.99 -29.15 -36.02
CA MET A 1 -11.75 -28.38 -35.81
C MET A 1 -12.10 -26.92 -35.50
N LYS A 2 -12.68 -26.61 -34.32
CA LYS A 2 -13.03 -25.21 -33.93
C LYS A 2 -13.02 -24.91 -32.42
N ILE A 3 -13.14 -25.91 -31.54
CA ILE A 3 -13.21 -25.66 -30.08
C ILE A 3 -11.84 -25.25 -29.49
N ALA A 4 -10.73 -25.74 -30.05
CA ALA A 4 -9.39 -25.43 -29.55
C ALA A 4 -8.91 -24.01 -29.92
N GLU A 5 -9.33 -23.46 -31.07
CA GLU A 5 -8.96 -22.10 -31.50
C GLU A 5 -9.78 -21.01 -30.80
N LEU A 6 -10.97 -21.33 -30.30
CA LEU A 6 -11.81 -20.40 -29.55
C LEU A 6 -11.22 -20.08 -28.16
N ARG A 7 -10.50 -21.02 -27.52
CA ARG A 7 -9.95 -20.85 -26.16
C ARG A 7 -8.86 -19.78 -26.00
N ASN A 8 -8.43 -19.14 -27.09
CA ASN A 8 -7.38 -18.13 -27.08
C ASN A 8 -7.90 -16.69 -27.04
N HIS A 9 -9.12 -16.48 -26.53
CA HIS A 9 -9.75 -15.16 -26.47
C HIS A 9 -10.34 -14.89 -25.08
N PRO A 10 -10.48 -13.61 -24.69
CA PRO A 10 -11.26 -13.22 -23.52
C PRO A 10 -12.66 -13.85 -23.51
N PHE A 11 -13.13 -14.22 -22.31
CA PHE A 11 -14.42 -14.86 -22.10
C PHE A 11 -15.59 -14.10 -22.75
N LEU A 12 -15.57 -12.77 -22.72
CA LEU A 12 -16.57 -11.94 -23.40
C LEU A 12 -16.63 -12.21 -24.92
N LEU A 13 -15.47 -12.29 -25.59
CA LEU A 13 -15.44 -12.53 -27.04
C LEU A 13 -15.93 -13.93 -27.37
N LEU A 14 -15.66 -14.91 -26.50
CA LEU A 14 -16.19 -16.26 -26.60
C LEU A 14 -17.71 -16.27 -26.51
N ALA A 15 -18.27 -15.67 -25.45
CA ALA A 15 -19.72 -15.60 -25.26
C ALA A 15 -20.43 -14.89 -26.44
N LEU A 16 -19.84 -13.81 -26.96
CA LEU A 16 -20.37 -13.08 -28.13
C LEU A 16 -20.36 -13.94 -29.39
N LYS A 17 -19.23 -14.61 -29.69
CA LYS A 17 -19.07 -15.43 -30.89
C LYS A 17 -19.92 -16.68 -30.83
N ASP A 18 -20.03 -17.32 -29.68
CA ASP A 18 -20.86 -18.50 -29.50
C ASP A 18 -22.34 -18.14 -29.63
N GLY A 19 -22.80 -17.06 -28.99
CA GLY A 19 -24.19 -16.61 -29.11
C GLY A 19 -24.57 -16.15 -30.53
N GLU A 20 -23.62 -15.60 -31.31
CA GLU A 20 -23.82 -15.29 -32.73
C GLU A 20 -23.90 -16.57 -33.58
N ASN A 21 -22.98 -17.52 -33.39
CA ASN A 21 -22.95 -18.78 -34.15
C ASN A 21 -24.16 -19.69 -33.88
N GLU A 22 -24.68 -19.68 -32.65
CA GLU A 22 -25.86 -20.45 -32.24
C GLU A 22 -27.18 -19.79 -32.68
N GLY A 23 -27.13 -18.58 -33.24
CA GLY A 23 -28.33 -17.78 -33.55
C GLY A 23 -29.07 -17.30 -32.31
N TYR A 24 -28.44 -17.37 -31.13
CA TYR A 24 -29.01 -16.91 -29.87
C TYR A 24 -29.12 -15.37 -29.82
N PHE A 25 -28.15 -14.69 -30.43
CA PHE A 25 -28.16 -13.25 -30.68
C PHE A 25 -28.63 -12.94 -32.10
N SER A 26 -29.65 -12.07 -32.23
CA SER A 26 -30.11 -11.63 -33.54
C SER A 26 -29.10 -10.67 -34.19
N PRO A 27 -29.10 -10.52 -35.53
CA PRO A 27 -28.21 -9.58 -36.22
C PRO A 27 -28.33 -8.14 -35.70
N GLU A 28 -29.54 -7.71 -35.35
CA GLU A 28 -29.82 -6.39 -34.79
C GLU A 28 -29.17 -6.21 -33.41
N LEU A 29 -29.25 -7.25 -32.57
CA LEU A 29 -28.61 -7.25 -31.25
C LEU A 29 -27.08 -7.22 -31.39
N VAL A 30 -26.51 -8.02 -32.29
CA VAL A 30 -25.06 -8.02 -32.56
C VAL A 30 -24.60 -6.65 -33.05
N HIS A 31 -25.34 -6.01 -33.97
CA HIS A 31 -25.04 -4.65 -34.43
C HIS A 31 -25.08 -3.63 -33.30
N LYS A 32 -26.11 -3.71 -32.44
CA LYS A 32 -26.24 -2.84 -31.25
C LYS A 32 -25.07 -3.01 -30.28
N ILE A 33 -24.67 -4.25 -29.99
CA ILE A 33 -23.54 -4.55 -29.10
C ILE A 33 -22.25 -3.93 -29.66
N LYS A 34 -21.98 -4.12 -30.97
CA LYS A 34 -20.80 -3.55 -31.63
C LYS A 34 -20.78 -2.02 -31.52
N HIS A 35 -21.90 -1.36 -31.79
CA HIS A 35 -22.02 0.09 -31.65
C HIS A 35 -21.73 0.55 -30.22
N GLN A 36 -22.32 -0.11 -29.22
CA GLN A 36 -22.12 0.24 -27.81
C GLN A 36 -20.67 0.06 -27.36
N LEU A 37 -20.00 -1.00 -27.79
CA LEU A 37 -18.57 -1.23 -27.48
C LEU A 37 -17.68 -0.14 -28.11
N VAL A 38 -17.96 0.27 -29.34
CA VAL A 38 -17.24 1.36 -30.02
C VAL A 38 -17.43 2.69 -29.27
N ASP A 39 -18.67 3.05 -28.95
CA ASP A 39 -18.98 4.29 -28.22
C ASP A 39 -18.27 4.36 -26.86
N MET A 40 -18.30 3.25 -26.11
CA MET A 40 -17.61 3.16 -24.83
C MET A 40 -16.09 3.31 -25.01
N SER A 41 -15.51 2.71 -26.05
CA SER A 41 -14.07 2.73 -26.29
C SER A 41 -13.58 4.14 -26.64
N LEU A 42 -14.33 4.85 -27.49
CA LEU A 42 -14.06 6.24 -27.84
C LEU A 42 -14.16 7.16 -26.61
N ARG A 43 -15.15 6.93 -25.76
CA ARG A 43 -15.32 7.70 -24.52
C ARG A 43 -14.18 7.46 -23.55
N ILE A 44 -13.77 6.21 -23.33
CA ILE A 44 -12.63 5.90 -22.46
C ILE A 44 -11.34 6.54 -22.99
N ALA A 45 -11.09 6.44 -24.29
CA ALA A 45 -9.95 7.10 -24.92
C ALA A 45 -9.99 8.62 -24.77
N SER A 46 -11.18 9.24 -24.84
CA SER A 46 -11.34 10.67 -24.65
C SER A 46 -11.15 11.15 -23.22
N ASP A 47 -11.75 10.43 -22.27
CA ASP A 47 -11.82 10.87 -20.88
C ASP A 47 -10.54 10.50 -20.09
N ASN A 48 -9.76 9.51 -20.55
CA ASN A 48 -8.66 8.93 -19.77
C ASN A 48 -7.33 8.83 -20.55
N LEU A 49 -7.32 9.06 -21.86
CA LEU A 49 -6.12 8.96 -22.70
C LEU A 49 -5.97 10.22 -23.56
N SER A 50 -4.79 10.43 -24.15
CA SER A 50 -4.59 11.51 -25.12
C SER A 50 -5.05 11.05 -26.51
N ILE A 51 -6.11 11.65 -27.05
CA ILE A 51 -6.82 11.23 -28.29
C ILE A 51 -5.95 11.40 -29.56
N ILE A 52 -4.77 11.99 -29.46
CA ILE A 52 -3.94 12.38 -30.61
C ILE A 52 -3.37 11.16 -31.36
N TYR A 53 -3.35 9.95 -30.77
CA TYR A 53 -2.68 8.78 -31.34
C TYR A 53 -3.60 7.55 -31.48
N ALA A 54 -3.50 6.85 -32.62
CA ALA A 54 -4.26 5.62 -32.90
C ALA A 54 -4.04 4.51 -31.85
N ASP A 55 -2.83 4.45 -31.27
CA ASP A 55 -2.50 3.49 -30.20
C ASP A 55 -3.34 3.72 -28.93
N GLN A 56 -3.76 4.96 -28.66
CA GLN A 56 -4.59 5.30 -27.51
C GLN A 56 -6.05 4.87 -27.73
N ILE A 57 -6.56 4.94 -28.96
CA ILE A 57 -7.87 4.39 -29.31
C ILE A 57 -7.87 2.87 -29.15
N ARG A 58 -6.82 2.20 -29.64
CA ARG A 58 -6.64 0.75 -29.44
C ARG A 58 -6.61 0.41 -27.95
N LYS A 59 -5.86 1.17 -27.14
CA LYS A 59 -5.81 0.98 -25.69
C LYS A 59 -7.19 1.17 -25.06
N GLY A 60 -7.97 2.16 -25.50
CA GLY A 60 -9.36 2.35 -25.10
C GLY A 60 -10.24 1.12 -25.38
N CYS A 61 -10.10 0.50 -26.55
CA CYS A 61 -10.80 -0.74 -26.89
C CYS A 61 -10.38 -1.90 -25.97
N GLU A 62 -9.08 -2.05 -25.71
CA GLU A 62 -8.55 -3.09 -24.81
C GLU A 62 -9.06 -2.88 -23.37
N ILE A 63 -9.16 -1.63 -22.89
CA ILE A 63 -9.71 -1.30 -21.58
C ILE A 63 -11.19 -1.66 -21.51
N VAL A 64 -12.00 -1.27 -22.51
CA VAL A 64 -13.43 -1.61 -22.54
C VAL A 64 -13.62 -3.11 -22.57
N LEU A 65 -12.82 -3.83 -23.36
CA LEU A 65 -12.84 -5.28 -23.41
C LEU A 65 -12.54 -5.87 -22.02
N GLY A 66 -11.47 -5.46 -21.36
CA GLY A 66 -11.11 -5.98 -20.05
C GLY A 66 -12.12 -5.64 -18.96
N ILE A 67 -12.55 -4.38 -18.85
CA ILE A 67 -13.56 -3.96 -17.86
C ILE A 67 -14.89 -4.70 -18.08
N THR A 68 -15.34 -4.84 -19.33
CA THR A 68 -16.57 -5.58 -19.63
C THR A 68 -16.41 -7.08 -19.33
N ASN A 69 -15.24 -7.65 -19.64
CA ASN A 69 -14.92 -9.04 -19.35
C ASN A 69 -14.89 -9.33 -17.84
N LEU A 70 -14.30 -8.43 -17.05
CA LEU A 70 -14.33 -8.49 -15.58
C LEU A 70 -15.77 -8.50 -15.07
N GLY A 71 -16.58 -7.52 -15.49
CA GLY A 71 -17.96 -7.42 -15.05
C GLY A 71 -18.80 -8.63 -15.44
N LEU A 72 -18.61 -9.15 -16.66
CA LEU A 72 -19.30 -10.35 -17.10
C LEU A 72 -18.89 -11.57 -16.26
N LEU A 73 -17.58 -11.79 -16.04
CA LEU A 73 -17.07 -12.90 -15.24
C LEU A 73 -17.59 -12.85 -13.78
N GLU A 74 -17.68 -11.66 -13.18
CA GLU A 74 -18.23 -11.48 -11.84
C GLU A 74 -19.74 -11.80 -11.75
N LEU A 75 -20.49 -11.53 -12.83
CA LEU A 75 -21.94 -11.75 -12.85
C LEU A 75 -22.33 -13.19 -13.17
N CYS A 76 -21.50 -13.94 -13.90
CA CYS A 76 -21.84 -15.28 -14.38
C CYS A 76 -20.92 -16.40 -13.88
N ASP A 77 -19.80 -16.07 -13.23
CA ASP A 77 -18.78 -17.04 -12.80
C ASP A 77 -18.30 -17.97 -13.92
N ASN A 78 -17.98 -17.38 -15.08
CA ASN A 78 -17.48 -18.08 -16.28
C ASN A 78 -18.48 -19.07 -16.91
N ASP A 79 -19.77 -18.95 -16.58
CA ASP A 79 -20.86 -19.74 -17.16
C ASP A 79 -21.32 -19.11 -18.49
N ALA A 80 -21.06 -19.80 -19.59
CA ALA A 80 -21.34 -19.30 -20.94
C ALA A 80 -22.84 -19.09 -21.21
N ASP A 81 -23.72 -19.93 -20.65
CA ASP A 81 -25.16 -19.81 -20.88
C ASP A 81 -25.74 -18.62 -20.11
N LYS A 82 -25.32 -18.45 -18.85
CA LYS A 82 -25.65 -17.24 -18.08
C LYS A 82 -25.09 -15.98 -18.71
N ALA A 83 -23.88 -16.02 -19.25
CA ALA A 83 -23.28 -14.89 -19.95
C ALA A 83 -24.10 -14.48 -21.18
N LYS A 84 -24.52 -15.46 -22.00
CA LYS A 84 -25.38 -15.21 -23.16
C LYS A 84 -26.72 -14.60 -22.73
N GLU A 85 -27.36 -15.16 -21.70
CA GLU A 85 -28.62 -14.65 -21.17
C GLU A 85 -28.51 -13.21 -20.65
N LEU A 86 -27.46 -12.90 -19.88
CA LEU A 86 -27.19 -11.56 -19.35
C LEU A 86 -26.96 -10.55 -20.49
N ILE A 87 -26.15 -10.89 -21.49
CA ILE A 87 -25.89 -10.02 -22.63
C ILE A 87 -27.19 -9.73 -23.41
N LYS A 88 -28.05 -10.73 -23.58
CA LYS A 88 -29.33 -10.58 -24.27
C LYS A 88 -30.34 -9.75 -23.49
N THR A 89 -30.44 -9.96 -22.18
CA THR A 89 -31.50 -9.37 -21.35
C THR A 89 -31.13 -8.00 -20.79
N GLN A 90 -29.91 -7.86 -20.26
CA GLN A 90 -29.42 -6.65 -19.60
C GLN A 90 -28.55 -5.77 -20.52
N GLY A 91 -27.98 -6.37 -21.57
CA GLY A 91 -27.13 -5.69 -22.53
C GLY A 91 -25.65 -5.59 -22.12
N ILE A 92 -24.79 -5.35 -23.10
CA ILE A 92 -23.34 -5.30 -22.89
C ILE A 92 -22.90 -4.16 -21.96
N VAL A 93 -23.63 -3.03 -21.98
CA VAL A 93 -23.37 -1.86 -21.12
C VAL A 93 -23.57 -2.20 -19.64
N TYR A 94 -24.51 -3.10 -19.31
CA TYR A 94 -24.69 -3.55 -17.94
C TYR A 94 -23.46 -4.30 -17.42
N CYS A 95 -22.90 -5.19 -18.25
CA CYS A 95 -21.68 -5.92 -17.94
C CYS A 95 -20.50 -4.95 -17.74
N PHE A 96 -20.35 -3.96 -18.62
CA PHE A 96 -19.34 -2.91 -18.48
C PHE A 96 -19.50 -2.14 -17.15
N ARG A 97 -20.73 -1.72 -16.80
CA ARG A 97 -20.99 -1.01 -15.53
C ARG A 97 -20.65 -1.84 -14.31
N ALA A 98 -20.90 -3.14 -14.33
CA ALA A 98 -20.53 -4.04 -13.24
C ALA A 98 -19.00 -4.09 -13.06
N GLY A 99 -18.23 -4.21 -14.15
CA GLY A 99 -16.77 -4.15 -14.10
C GLY A 99 -16.24 -2.78 -13.68
N TRP A 100 -16.86 -1.70 -14.18
CA TRP A 100 -16.51 -0.33 -13.79
C TRP A 100 -16.73 -0.09 -12.30
N ALA A 101 -17.81 -0.61 -11.72
CA ALA A 101 -18.08 -0.51 -10.30
C ALA A 101 -16.98 -1.15 -9.45
N LYS A 102 -16.41 -2.28 -9.91
CA LYS A 102 -15.26 -2.94 -9.27
C LYS A 102 -14.00 -2.07 -9.33
N TYR A 103 -13.69 -1.50 -10.49
CA TYR A 103 -12.60 -0.54 -10.62
C TYR A 103 -12.80 0.70 -9.73
N ALA A 104 -14.00 1.29 -9.72
CA ALA A 104 -14.34 2.43 -8.89
C ALA A 104 -14.29 2.12 -7.38
N GLN A 105 -14.54 0.86 -6.99
CA GLN A 105 -14.43 0.42 -5.60
C GLN A 105 -12.97 0.44 -5.12
N LEU A 106 -11.99 0.17 -5.99
CA LEU A 106 -10.57 0.25 -5.64
C LEU A 106 -10.26 1.61 -4.99
N LYS A 107 -10.61 2.70 -5.67
CA LYS A 107 -10.38 4.07 -5.19
C LYS A 107 -11.00 4.40 -3.83
N LYS A 108 -11.98 3.62 -3.37
CA LYS A 108 -12.60 3.80 -2.03
C LYS A 108 -11.83 3.10 -0.92
N VAL A 109 -11.02 2.08 -1.23
CA VAL A 109 -10.26 1.30 -0.24
C VAL A 109 -9.01 2.07 0.18
N SER A 110 -8.27 2.63 -0.78
CA SER A 110 -7.13 3.52 -0.53
C SER A 110 -7.02 4.55 -1.64
N ALA A 111 -7.49 5.77 -1.39
CA ALA A 111 -7.54 6.80 -2.42
C ALA A 111 -6.13 7.17 -2.93
N SER A 112 -5.16 7.38 -2.03
CA SER A 112 -3.80 7.78 -2.37
C SER A 112 -3.05 6.69 -3.14
N TYR A 113 -3.13 5.42 -2.70
CA TYR A 113 -2.53 4.29 -3.44
C TYR A 113 -3.10 4.15 -4.87
N PHE A 114 -4.41 4.34 -5.03
CA PHE A 114 -5.08 4.14 -6.31
C PHE A 114 -5.17 5.38 -7.20
N GLU A 115 -4.65 6.53 -6.78
CA GLU A 115 -4.37 7.63 -7.71
C GLU A 115 -3.37 7.20 -8.79
N GLY A 116 -2.45 6.27 -8.46
CA GLY A 116 -1.47 5.70 -9.38
C GLY A 116 -1.96 4.54 -10.26
N VAL A 117 -3.04 3.83 -9.89
CA VAL A 117 -3.51 2.68 -10.68
C VAL A 117 -4.32 3.16 -11.88
N SER A 118 -3.61 3.29 -13.01
CA SER A 118 -4.23 3.62 -14.28
C SER A 118 -5.30 2.60 -14.67
N ILE A 119 -6.42 3.08 -15.19
CA ILE A 119 -7.43 2.23 -15.82
C ILE A 119 -6.84 1.37 -16.95
N SER A 120 -5.71 1.79 -17.53
CA SER A 120 -4.93 1.05 -18.51
C SER A 120 -4.45 -0.32 -18.03
N SER A 121 -4.39 -0.56 -16.71
CA SER A 121 -4.09 -1.88 -16.12
C SER A 121 -5.18 -2.91 -16.39
N TYR A 122 -6.40 -2.47 -16.73
CA TYR A 122 -7.50 -3.33 -17.14
C TYR A 122 -7.56 -3.54 -18.66
N ALA A 123 -6.56 -3.07 -19.42
CA ALA A 123 -6.52 -3.33 -20.84
C ALA A 123 -6.27 -4.82 -21.11
N LEU A 124 -7.20 -5.46 -21.80
CA LEU A 124 -7.11 -6.86 -22.17
C LEU A 124 -6.96 -6.99 -23.68
N GLY A 125 -5.91 -7.66 -24.12
CA GLY A 125 -5.68 -7.93 -25.54
C GLY A 125 -6.70 -8.93 -26.11
N ILE A 126 -6.96 -8.87 -27.41
CA ILE A 126 -7.91 -9.77 -28.08
C ILE A 126 -7.54 -11.25 -27.97
N ASN A 127 -6.26 -11.57 -27.74
CA ASN A 127 -5.74 -12.92 -27.60
C ASN A 127 -5.30 -13.22 -26.16
N ASP A 128 -5.62 -12.34 -25.21
CA ASP A 128 -5.28 -12.52 -23.80
C ASP A 128 -6.36 -13.38 -23.13
N THR A 129 -5.93 -14.49 -22.55
CA THR A 129 -6.79 -15.48 -21.88
C THR A 129 -6.71 -15.41 -20.36
N SER A 130 -5.95 -14.44 -19.84
CA SER A 130 -5.76 -14.25 -18.41
C SER A 130 -7.11 -13.98 -17.74
N ASP A 131 -7.35 -14.63 -16.60
CA ASP A 131 -8.52 -14.32 -15.78
C ASP A 131 -8.30 -12.97 -15.11
N ILE A 132 -8.91 -11.93 -15.68
CA ILE A 132 -8.79 -10.55 -15.20
C ILE A 132 -9.26 -10.37 -13.74
N ARG A 133 -10.06 -11.32 -13.21
CA ARG A 133 -10.44 -11.34 -11.78
C ARG A 133 -9.23 -11.56 -10.88
N VAL A 134 -8.24 -12.34 -11.32
CA VAL A 134 -7.02 -12.60 -10.54
C VAL A 134 -6.20 -11.32 -10.40
N MET A 135 -6.03 -10.57 -11.50
CA MET A 135 -5.37 -9.27 -11.47
C MET A 135 -6.12 -8.28 -10.57
N HIS A 136 -7.46 -8.19 -10.71
CA HIS A 136 -8.28 -7.35 -9.86
C HIS A 136 -8.16 -7.71 -8.37
N ALA A 137 -8.14 -9.00 -8.04
CA ALA A 137 -7.96 -9.48 -6.67
C ALA A 137 -6.56 -9.14 -6.11
N SER A 138 -5.51 -9.18 -6.93
CA SER A 138 -4.16 -8.73 -6.53
C SER A 138 -4.16 -7.25 -6.17
N LEU A 139 -4.71 -6.39 -7.04
CA LEU A 139 -4.81 -4.96 -6.79
C LEU A 139 -5.59 -4.64 -5.51
N LEU A 140 -6.69 -5.37 -5.25
CA LEU A 140 -7.44 -5.25 -4.00
C LEU A 140 -6.57 -5.60 -2.80
N LYS A 141 -5.87 -6.74 -2.87
CA LYS A 141 -5.01 -7.21 -1.78
C LYS A 141 -3.91 -6.20 -1.46
N GLU A 142 -3.23 -5.71 -2.49
CA GLU A 142 -2.17 -4.70 -2.36
C GLU A 142 -2.70 -3.44 -1.68
N SER A 143 -3.84 -2.91 -2.11
CA SER A 143 -4.42 -1.73 -1.44
C SER A 143 -4.86 -1.96 -0.01
N TYR A 144 -5.36 -3.15 0.34
CA TYR A 144 -5.66 -3.45 1.73
C TYR A 144 -4.38 -3.47 2.57
N GLN A 145 -3.25 -3.90 2.00
CA GLN A 145 -1.95 -3.82 2.66
C GLN A 145 -1.50 -2.37 2.84
N SER A 146 -1.59 -1.53 1.81
CA SER A 146 -1.26 -0.10 1.87
C SER A 146 -2.09 0.65 2.91
N ALA A 147 -3.42 0.47 2.89
CA ALA A 147 -4.31 1.10 3.86
C ALA A 147 -3.98 0.64 5.30
N LYS A 148 -3.71 -0.65 5.47
CA LYS A 148 -3.34 -1.22 6.76
C LYS A 148 -1.97 -0.73 7.24
N LEU A 149 -1.01 -0.53 6.34
CA LEU A 149 0.27 0.11 6.66
C LEU A 149 0.05 1.50 7.24
N LEU A 150 -0.73 2.33 6.55
CA LEU A 150 -1.01 3.69 7.00
C LEU A 150 -1.73 3.72 8.36
N ASP A 151 -2.70 2.84 8.58
CA ASP A 151 -3.41 2.72 9.86
C ASP A 151 -2.48 2.27 10.99
N VAL A 152 -1.63 1.27 10.73
CA VAL A 152 -0.64 0.79 11.71
C VAL A 152 0.40 1.86 12.00
N TYR A 153 0.89 2.55 10.97
CA TYR A 153 1.80 3.68 11.08
C TYR A 153 1.22 4.74 12.01
N LYS A 154 0.00 5.23 11.74
CA LYS A 154 -0.69 6.23 12.57
C LYS A 154 -0.84 5.76 14.02
N SER A 155 -1.23 4.51 14.22
CA SER A 155 -1.41 3.94 15.56
C SER A 155 -0.10 3.86 16.35
N VAL A 156 1.00 3.48 15.72
CA VAL A 156 2.32 3.37 16.38
C VAL A 156 2.92 4.75 16.59
N ALA A 157 2.88 5.61 15.57
CA ALA A 157 3.38 6.97 15.61
C ALA A 157 2.73 7.80 16.72
N ALA A 158 1.42 7.64 16.95
CA ALA A 158 0.71 8.31 18.03
C ALA A 158 1.30 8.03 19.43
N SER A 159 2.02 6.91 19.59
CA SER A 159 2.65 6.54 20.87
C SER A 159 4.15 6.84 20.91
N TYR A 160 4.87 6.70 19.79
CA TYR A 160 6.34 6.63 19.76
C TYR A 160 7.02 7.66 18.85
N CYS A 161 6.25 8.48 18.12
CA CYS A 161 6.83 9.55 17.31
C CYS A 161 7.42 10.63 18.24
N ALA A 162 8.69 10.96 18.03
CA ALA A 162 9.39 11.96 18.82
C ALA A 162 9.14 13.39 18.34
N ASN A 163 8.80 13.54 17.06
CA ASN A 163 8.64 14.81 16.35
C ASN A 163 7.20 15.01 15.86
N THR A 164 6.94 16.11 15.16
CA THR A 164 5.64 16.32 14.51
C THR A 164 5.40 15.25 13.47
N LEU A 165 4.26 14.56 13.57
CA LEU A 165 3.89 13.53 12.61
C LEU A 165 3.58 14.15 11.24
N LEU A 166 4.39 13.81 10.24
CA LEU A 166 4.13 14.14 8.85
C LEU A 166 3.50 12.91 8.19
N ILE A 167 2.23 13.02 7.80
CA ILE A 167 1.54 11.92 7.14
C ILE A 167 1.90 11.95 5.66
N GLU A 168 2.71 10.99 5.24
CA GLU A 168 3.05 10.75 3.83
C GLU A 168 2.26 9.57 3.26
N ASP A 169 2.16 9.53 1.93
CA ASP A 169 1.49 8.45 1.18
C ASP A 169 2.48 7.45 0.54
N ASP A 170 3.79 7.69 0.67
CA ASP A 170 4.84 6.81 0.16
C ASP A 170 5.08 5.62 1.12
N GLU A 171 4.86 4.40 0.62
CA GLU A 171 4.98 3.18 1.43
C GLU A 171 6.39 2.94 1.95
N ASP A 172 7.44 3.27 1.18
CA ASP A 172 8.82 3.06 1.60
C ASP A 172 9.18 4.01 2.75
N ILE A 173 8.71 5.25 2.68
CA ILE A 173 8.86 6.23 3.77
C ILE A 173 8.10 5.77 5.02
N LEU A 174 6.83 5.37 4.87
CA LEU A 174 6.01 4.90 5.99
C LEU A 174 6.64 3.66 6.66
N MET A 175 7.15 2.72 5.86
CA MET A 175 7.85 1.53 6.35
C MET A 175 9.13 1.88 7.10
N PHE A 176 9.93 2.79 6.55
CA PHE A 176 11.18 3.26 7.16
C PHE A 176 10.93 3.91 8.52
N GLU A 177 10.01 4.87 8.60
CA GLU A 177 9.68 5.56 9.84
C GLU A 177 9.05 4.63 10.87
N LEU A 178 8.14 3.75 10.44
CA LEU A 178 7.54 2.75 11.32
C LEU A 178 8.59 1.85 11.97
N GLN A 179 9.61 1.42 11.21
CA GLN A 179 10.72 0.64 11.76
C GLN A 179 11.50 1.44 12.81
N ARG A 180 11.75 2.74 12.58
CA ARG A 180 12.44 3.62 13.54
C ARG A 180 11.63 3.80 14.83
N PHE A 181 10.32 3.99 14.75
CA PHE A 181 9.45 4.07 15.93
C PHE A 181 9.50 2.79 16.75
N LEU A 182 9.44 1.63 16.09
CA LEU A 182 9.54 0.32 16.76
C LEU A 182 10.93 0.11 17.38
N ASN A 183 12.00 0.51 16.70
CA ASN A 183 13.36 0.43 17.21
C ASN A 183 13.52 1.29 18.47
N SER A 184 13.02 2.52 18.45
CA SER A 184 13.03 3.40 19.64
C SER A 184 12.22 2.82 20.79
N ALA A 185 11.06 2.24 20.52
CA ALA A 185 10.25 1.55 21.53
C ALA A 185 11.02 0.41 22.21
N ILE A 186 11.72 -0.42 21.43
CA ILE A 186 12.55 -1.51 21.97
C ILE A 186 13.76 -0.98 22.73
N ALA A 187 14.43 0.04 22.21
CA ALA A 187 15.61 0.60 22.84
C ALA A 187 15.30 1.19 24.23
N LEU A 188 14.16 1.89 24.37
CA LEU A 188 13.69 2.36 25.66
C LEU A 188 13.33 1.20 26.61
N LEU A 189 12.72 0.14 26.09
CA LEU A 189 12.46 -1.07 26.89
C LEU A 189 13.74 -1.79 27.33
N LEU A 190 14.82 -1.72 26.55
CA LEU A 190 16.11 -2.34 26.91
C LEU A 190 16.76 -1.68 28.13
N ILE A 191 16.48 -0.40 28.38
CA ILE A 191 16.90 0.31 29.61
C ILE A 191 15.78 0.40 30.65
N ASP A 192 14.74 -0.44 30.51
CA ASP A 192 13.61 -0.50 31.45
C ASP A 192 12.89 0.86 31.64
N SER A 193 12.95 1.72 30.62
CA SER A 193 12.27 3.01 30.64
C SER A 193 10.77 2.85 30.39
N ASP A 194 9.97 3.54 31.20
CA ASP A 194 8.52 3.66 31.00
C ASP A 194 8.17 4.79 30.02
N LYS A 195 9.15 5.63 29.64
CA LYS A 195 8.94 6.68 28.63
C LYS A 195 8.76 6.06 27.25
N LYS A 196 8.07 6.80 26.37
CA LYS A 196 7.81 6.39 24.98
C LYS A 196 8.71 7.08 23.95
N MET A 197 9.50 8.06 24.38
CA MET A 197 10.41 8.84 23.55
C MET A 197 11.74 9.02 24.29
N PHE A 198 12.81 9.18 23.52
CA PHE A 198 14.14 9.48 24.07
C PHE A 198 14.24 10.90 24.60
N THR A 199 15.05 11.06 25.65
CA THR A 199 15.66 12.32 26.06
C THR A 199 17.18 12.14 25.99
N SER A 200 17.94 13.23 26.17
CA SER A 200 19.41 13.18 26.15
C SER A 200 19.96 12.20 27.18
N SER A 201 19.42 12.23 28.41
CA SER A 201 19.79 11.30 29.48
C SER A 201 19.48 9.84 29.13
N LEU A 202 18.27 9.54 28.64
CA LEU A 202 17.87 8.18 28.27
C LEU A 202 18.71 7.63 27.11
N TYR A 203 19.09 8.49 26.16
CA TYR A 203 19.94 8.06 25.04
C TYR A 203 21.37 7.75 25.51
N GLN A 204 21.93 8.55 26.41
CA GLN A 204 23.23 8.28 27.02
C GLN A 204 23.22 7.02 27.88
N GLU A 205 22.15 6.80 28.66
CA GLU A 205 21.94 5.58 29.43
C GLU A 205 21.89 4.35 28.52
N PHE A 206 21.11 4.43 27.43
CA PHE A 206 21.01 3.37 26.43
C PHE A 206 22.35 3.06 25.75
N ASN A 207 23.10 4.08 25.32
CA ASN A 207 24.43 3.89 24.76
C ASN A 207 25.40 3.26 25.76
N THR A 208 25.38 3.73 27.01
CA THR A 208 26.21 3.16 28.08
C THR A 208 25.83 1.69 28.30
N TYR A 209 24.55 1.36 28.32
CA TYR A 209 24.05 0.00 28.47
C TYR A 209 24.52 -0.90 27.31
N LEU A 210 24.42 -0.44 26.07
CA LEU A 210 24.88 -1.20 24.90
C LEU A 210 26.39 -1.47 24.91
N ILE A 211 27.21 -0.51 25.34
CA ILE A 211 28.68 -0.64 25.32
C ILE A 211 29.19 -1.46 26.51
N SER A 212 28.56 -1.30 27.68
CA SER A 212 29.02 -1.95 28.93
C SER A 212 28.50 -3.37 29.14
N THR A 213 27.49 -3.79 28.38
CA THR A 213 26.84 -5.10 28.53
C THR A 213 27.35 -6.09 27.49
N SER A 214 27.63 -7.33 27.91
CA SER A 214 28.01 -8.40 26.99
C SER A 214 26.89 -8.71 25.99
N LYS A 215 27.28 -9.03 24.75
CA LYS A 215 26.40 -9.36 23.63
C LYS A 215 25.32 -10.38 23.97
N GLU A 216 25.66 -11.47 24.66
CA GLU A 216 24.72 -12.54 25.00
C GLU A 216 23.58 -12.01 25.87
N VAL A 217 23.91 -11.20 26.88
CA VAL A 217 22.93 -10.56 27.78
C VAL A 217 22.06 -9.56 27.02
N LEU A 218 22.64 -8.79 26.08
CA LEU A 218 21.88 -7.87 25.24
C LEU A 218 20.86 -8.60 24.35
N LEU A 219 21.27 -9.71 23.71
CA LEU A 219 20.39 -10.48 22.84
C LEU A 219 19.25 -11.17 23.63
N ASP A 220 19.55 -11.69 24.83
CA ASP A 220 18.55 -12.29 25.71
C ASP A 220 17.54 -11.23 26.20
N LYS A 221 18.00 -10.06 26.63
CA LYS A 221 17.11 -8.96 27.04
C LYS A 221 16.31 -8.44 25.85
N LEU A 222 16.92 -8.30 24.68
CA LEU A 222 16.22 -7.90 23.45
C LEU A 222 15.07 -8.86 23.12
N ALA A 223 15.30 -10.17 23.18
CA ALA A 223 14.23 -11.15 22.94
C ALA A 223 13.06 -10.98 23.93
N ALA A 224 13.34 -10.72 25.20
CA ALA A 224 12.31 -10.44 26.21
C ALA A 224 11.56 -9.13 25.92
N CYS A 225 12.26 -8.06 25.53
CA CYS A 225 11.66 -6.77 25.19
C CYS A 225 10.80 -6.86 23.92
N ILE A 226 11.24 -7.61 22.90
CA ILE A 226 10.44 -7.88 21.69
C ILE A 226 9.13 -8.56 22.07
N LYS A 227 9.19 -9.58 22.94
CA LYS A 227 7.98 -10.25 23.44
C LYS A 227 7.05 -9.28 24.17
N LYS A 228 7.60 -8.47 25.09
CA LYS A 228 6.84 -7.47 25.86
C LYS A 228 6.17 -6.44 24.94
N LEU A 229 6.90 -5.87 23.98
CA LEU A 229 6.34 -4.92 23.02
C LEU A 229 5.23 -5.57 22.18
N THR A 230 5.49 -6.77 21.67
CA THR A 230 4.54 -7.52 20.83
C THR A 230 3.23 -7.82 21.56
N GLU A 231 3.28 -8.09 22.86
CA GLU A 231 2.10 -8.32 23.70
C GLU A 231 1.30 -7.05 24.00
N GLN A 232 1.92 -5.87 23.94
CA GLN A 232 1.26 -4.57 24.13
C GLN A 232 0.53 -4.08 22.87
N LEU A 233 0.91 -4.57 21.69
CA LEU A 233 0.28 -4.21 20.43
C LEU A 233 -1.11 -4.87 20.29
N SER A 234 -2.02 -4.16 19.62
CA SER A 234 -3.32 -4.73 19.26
C SER A 234 -3.13 -5.97 18.37
N ILE A 235 -4.04 -6.95 18.45
CA ILE A 235 -4.02 -8.15 17.60
C ILE A 235 -3.87 -7.81 16.10
N PRO A 236 -4.67 -6.91 15.50
CA PRO A 236 -4.54 -6.61 14.08
C PRO A 236 -3.21 -5.95 13.71
N THR A 237 -2.69 -5.06 14.56
CA THR A 237 -1.37 -4.42 14.38
C THR A 237 -0.25 -5.45 14.44
N ARG A 238 -0.26 -6.29 15.48
CA ARG A 238 0.74 -7.35 15.69
C ARG A 238 0.80 -8.31 14.50
N SER A 239 -0.36 -8.82 14.08
CA SER A 239 -0.43 -9.76 12.96
C SER A 239 0.13 -9.15 11.67
N TYR A 240 -0.11 -7.86 11.44
CA TYR A 240 0.45 -7.16 10.29
C TYR A 240 1.95 -6.98 10.37
N LEU A 241 2.45 -6.39 11.47
CA LEU A 241 3.89 -6.14 11.64
C LEU A 241 4.72 -7.43 11.59
N GLN A 242 4.15 -8.57 12.02
CA GLN A 242 4.77 -9.88 11.86
C GLN A 242 4.81 -10.36 10.40
N GLU A 243 3.75 -10.12 9.63
CA GLU A 243 3.67 -10.46 8.19
C GLU A 243 4.72 -9.70 7.38
N ILE A 244 4.91 -8.42 7.67
CA ILE A 244 5.91 -7.55 7.03
C ILE A 244 7.30 -7.59 7.71
N LYS A 245 7.48 -8.48 8.71
CA LYS A 245 8.75 -8.76 9.41
C LYS A 245 9.39 -7.58 10.17
N LEU A 246 8.64 -6.53 10.50
CA LEU A 246 9.15 -5.42 11.31
C LEU A 246 9.31 -5.78 12.80
N LEU A 247 8.70 -6.88 13.26
CA LEU A 247 8.91 -7.41 14.62
C LEU A 247 10.14 -8.32 14.75
N ASP A 248 10.89 -8.55 13.67
CA ASP A 248 12.09 -9.37 13.73
C ASP A 248 13.31 -8.59 14.26
N PHE A 249 13.28 -7.25 14.18
CA PHE A 249 14.36 -6.35 14.62
C PHE A 249 15.74 -6.77 14.11
N THR A 250 15.81 -7.16 12.82
CA THR A 250 17.00 -7.74 12.19
C THR A 250 18.19 -6.78 12.20
N GLU A 251 17.96 -5.51 11.90
CA GLU A 251 18.98 -4.46 11.90
C GLU A 251 19.53 -4.21 13.30
N PHE A 252 18.66 -4.06 14.30
CA PHE A 252 19.03 -3.91 15.71
C PHE A 252 19.88 -5.10 16.19
N LYS A 253 19.45 -6.33 15.86
CA LYS A 253 20.21 -7.56 16.14
C LYS A 253 21.56 -7.56 15.44
N SER A 254 21.63 -7.07 14.20
CA SER A 254 22.89 -6.98 13.45
C SER A 254 23.88 -6.04 14.15
N ILE A 255 23.44 -4.87 14.60
CA ILE A 255 24.27 -3.89 15.32
C ILE A 255 24.83 -4.50 16.62
N ILE A 256 23.99 -5.15 17.44
CA ILE A 256 24.44 -5.86 18.65
C ILE A 256 25.44 -6.97 18.31
N ASN A 257 25.22 -7.68 17.19
CA ASN A 257 26.08 -8.78 16.80
C ASN A 257 27.49 -8.33 16.37
N GLN A 258 27.60 -7.16 15.75
CA GLN A 258 28.85 -6.60 15.24
C GLN A 258 29.74 -5.99 16.34
N GLN A 259 29.15 -5.40 17.39
CA GLN A 259 29.83 -4.72 18.52
C GLN A 259 30.81 -3.57 18.17
N SER A 260 31.12 -3.34 16.90
CA SER A 260 31.88 -2.17 16.42
C SER A 260 30.94 -1.01 16.11
N ASP A 261 31.33 0.22 16.46
CA ASP A 261 30.64 1.46 16.11
C ASP A 261 29.14 1.50 16.50
N THR A 262 28.78 0.75 17.54
CA THR A 262 27.39 0.58 18.00
C THR A 262 26.70 1.92 18.27
N ALA A 263 27.40 2.88 18.89
CA ALA A 263 26.83 4.20 19.18
C ALA A 263 26.48 5.01 17.92
N THR A 264 27.22 4.83 16.83
CA THR A 264 26.98 5.51 15.55
C THR A 264 25.86 4.82 14.78
N LEU A 265 25.96 3.50 14.61
CA LEU A 265 24.97 2.73 13.84
C LEU A 265 23.60 2.71 14.50
N ILE A 266 23.53 2.74 15.84
CA ILE A 266 22.24 2.72 16.54
C ILE A 266 21.49 4.04 16.35
N GLN A 267 22.19 5.17 16.21
CA GLN A 267 21.57 6.47 15.97
C GLN A 267 20.76 6.48 14.66
N GLU A 268 21.29 5.83 13.62
CA GLU A 268 20.70 5.81 12.27
C GLU A 268 19.34 5.10 12.25
N ILE A 269 19.12 4.16 13.18
CA ILE A 269 17.94 3.28 13.17
C ILE A 269 16.88 3.66 14.18
N LEU A 270 17.16 4.65 15.05
CA LEU A 270 16.24 5.13 16.08
C LEU A 270 15.53 6.40 15.63
N GLU A 271 14.28 6.54 16.04
CA GLU A 271 13.60 7.83 16.03
C GLU A 271 14.04 8.65 17.26
N ILE A 272 14.60 9.83 17.01
CA ILE A 272 15.20 10.74 18.00
C ILE A 272 14.54 12.12 17.89
N PRO A 273 14.19 12.79 19.01
CA PRO A 273 13.68 14.16 18.96
C PRO A 273 14.70 15.14 18.37
N ILE A 274 14.25 16.17 17.65
CA ILE A 274 15.11 17.21 17.05
C ILE A 274 16.12 17.79 18.06
N THR A 275 15.72 18.00 19.31
CA THR A 275 16.59 18.54 20.36
C THR A 275 17.80 17.66 20.62
N LEU A 276 17.57 16.36 20.77
CA LEU A 276 18.64 15.38 20.99
C LEU A 276 19.50 15.24 19.73
N ALA A 277 18.89 15.23 18.54
CA ALA A 277 19.66 15.21 17.29
C ALA A 277 20.59 16.43 17.16
N ALA A 278 20.09 17.64 17.44
CA ALA A 278 20.88 18.87 17.39
C ALA A 278 22.03 18.88 18.42
N GLU A 279 21.77 18.40 19.64
CA GLU A 279 22.82 18.23 20.67
C GLU A 279 23.93 17.27 20.21
N LEU A 280 23.56 16.15 19.56
CA LEU A 280 24.53 15.17 19.08
C LEU A 280 25.40 15.70 17.93
N HIS A 281 24.86 16.55 17.07
CA HIS A 281 25.60 17.16 15.95
C HIS A 281 26.36 18.43 16.33
N GLY A 282 26.18 18.95 17.55
CA GLY A 282 26.80 20.20 17.96
C GLY A 282 26.20 21.42 17.25
N ASP A 283 25.03 21.27 16.63
CA ASP A 283 24.31 22.31 15.88
C ASP A 283 23.50 23.25 16.79
N PHE A 284 23.85 23.30 18.08
CA PHE A 284 23.33 24.28 19.03
C PHE A 284 24.03 25.63 18.80
N GLU A 285 23.89 26.20 17.60
CA GLU A 285 24.23 27.60 17.36
C GLU A 285 23.20 28.46 18.10
N GLY A 286 23.54 28.87 19.32
CA GLY A 286 22.86 29.95 20.02
C GLY A 286 22.87 31.21 19.15
N GLY A 287 21.80 31.40 18.38
CA GLY A 287 21.66 32.47 17.41
C GLY A 287 20.25 32.59 16.86
N TYR A 288 19.21 32.30 17.65
CA TYR A 288 17.87 32.80 17.34
C TYR A 288 17.77 34.23 17.87
N ASP A 289 17.79 35.18 16.94
CA ASP A 289 17.47 36.58 17.18
C ASP A 289 16.05 36.65 17.72
N PHE A 290 15.92 36.98 19.01
CA PHE A 290 14.66 37.34 19.66
C PHE A 290 14.18 38.68 19.09
N HIS A 291 13.77 38.70 17.82
CA HIS A 291 12.81 39.70 17.38
C HIS A 291 11.47 39.32 18.00
N ALA A 292 11.04 40.18 18.90
CA ALA A 292 10.08 39.96 19.97
C ALA A 292 8.60 39.84 19.52
N ASP A 293 8.34 39.32 18.31
CA ASP A 293 6.97 39.25 17.76
C ASP A 293 6.52 37.82 17.36
N ASP A 294 7.35 36.79 17.50
CA ASP A 294 6.94 35.40 17.21
C ASP A 294 6.75 34.58 18.52
N GLU A 295 5.74 34.95 19.31
CA GLU A 295 5.31 34.17 20.49
C GLU A 295 4.64 32.82 20.13
N ASP A 296 4.46 32.50 18.84
CA ASP A 296 3.73 31.30 18.39
C ASP A 296 4.60 30.16 17.82
N ASP A 297 5.93 30.29 17.70
CA ASP A 297 6.74 29.33 16.90
C ASP A 297 7.76 28.45 17.65
N ILE A 298 7.82 28.43 19.00
CA ILE A 298 8.71 27.48 19.71
C ILE A 298 8.04 26.88 20.97
N ALA A 299 7.05 26.03 20.74
CA ALA A 299 6.67 25.01 21.71
C ALA A 299 7.41 23.70 21.37
N TYR A 300 7.95 23.03 22.40
CA TYR A 300 8.52 21.67 22.38
C TYR A 300 10.04 21.52 22.17
N LEU A 301 10.83 22.14 23.06
CA LEU A 301 12.01 21.48 23.59
C LEU A 301 11.55 20.65 24.80
N ARG A 302 11.63 19.30 24.77
CA ARG A 302 11.24 18.49 25.94
C ARG A 302 12.42 18.29 26.89
N PRO A 303 12.39 18.86 28.11
CA PRO A 303 13.41 18.62 29.12
C PRO A 303 13.29 17.20 29.72
N ASP A 304 14.34 16.74 30.39
CA ASP A 304 14.35 15.45 31.12
C ASP A 304 13.21 15.33 32.16
N GLU A 305 12.74 16.48 32.67
CA GLU A 305 11.65 16.63 33.63
C GLU A 305 10.26 16.71 32.95
N GLN A 306 9.79 15.60 32.41
CA GLN A 306 8.37 15.31 32.21
C GLN A 306 8.10 13.80 32.32
#